data_AF-A0A7Y7PM57-F1
#
_entry.id   AF-A0A7Y7PM57-F1
#
_cell.length_a   1.000
_cell.length_b   1.000
_cell.length_c   1.000
_cell.angle_alpha   90.00
_cell.angle_beta   90.00
_cell.angle_gamma   90.00
#
_symmetry.space_group_name_H-M   'P 1'
#
loop_
_entity.id
_entity.type
_entity.pdbx_description
1 polymer ?
#
loop_
_entity_poly.entity_id
_entity_poly.type
_entity_poly.pdbx_seq_one_letter_code
_entity_poly.pdbx_strand_id
1 'polypeptide(L)' 'MTRRLKIEYRNRARRWGFVATAKIMLSGHWLQAAGFQPGTVAQVEVQAGRLIITPAVVQ' A
#
# COMPACT_ATOMS: atom_id res chain seq x y z
N MET A 1 -0.50 17.87 2.12
CA MET A 1 -0.86 17.34 3.45
C MET A 1 0.01 16.12 3.73
N THR A 2 0.75 16.09 4.84
CA THR A 2 1.64 14.97 5.17
C THR A 2 0.96 14.05 6.16
N ARG A 3 0.93 12.74 5.90
CA ARG A 3 0.35 11.73 6.80
C ARG A 3 1.41 10.72 7.21
N ARG A 4 1.38 10.31 8.47
CA ARG A 4 2.22 9.22 8.99
C ARG A 4 1.40 7.94 9.03
N LEU A 5 1.98 6.84 8.57
CA LEU A 5 1.36 5.52 8.56
C LEU A 5 2.21 4.59 9.39
N LYS A 6 1.54 3.73 10.17
CA LYS A 6 2.23 2.66 10.89
C LYS A 6 2.62 1.58 9.89
N ILE A 7 3.88 1.15 9.95
CA ILE A 7 4.32 -0.07 9.27
C ILE A 7 4.01 -1.23 10.22
N GLU A 8 3.06 -2.06 9.83
CA GLU A 8 2.69 -3.27 10.54
C GLU A 8 3.57 -4.44 10.12
N TYR A 9 3.57 -5.46 10.95
CA TYR A 9 4.17 -6.74 10.63
C TYR A 9 3.11 -7.68 10.05
N ARG A 10 3.44 -8.37 8.95
CA ARG A 10 2.62 -9.41 8.33
C ARG A 10 3.38 -10.72 8.31
N ASN A 11 2.81 -11.73 8.96
CA ASN A 11 3.25 -13.11 8.82
C ASN A 11 2.84 -13.65 7.45
N ARG A 12 3.82 -14.04 6.63
CA ARG A 12 3.59 -14.77 5.39
C ARG A 12 3.92 -16.23 5.62
N ALA A 13 2.98 -17.13 5.34
CA ALA A 13 3.21 -18.56 5.39
C ALA A 13 4.23 -18.99 4.33
N ARG A 14 5.07 -19.96 4.68
CA ARG A 14 6.04 -20.61 3.78
C ARG A 14 5.96 -22.13 3.99
N ARG A 15 6.62 -22.90 3.11
CA ARG A 15 6.62 -24.39 3.15
C ARG A 15 6.95 -24.96 4.53
N TRP A 16 7.81 -24.28 5.29
CA TRP A 16 8.14 -24.63 6.68
C TRP A 16 8.11 -23.37 7.58
N GLY A 17 6.95 -23.05 8.14
CA GLY A 17 6.76 -21.95 9.12
C GLY A 17 6.28 -20.63 8.52
N PHE A 18 6.68 -19.51 9.14
CA PHE A 18 6.30 -18.15 8.75
C PHE A 18 7.52 -17.26 8.55
N VAL A 19 7.37 -16.25 7.69
CA VAL A 19 8.33 -15.15 7.56
C VAL A 19 7.67 -13.81 7.84
N ALA A 20 8.42 -12.99 8.55
CA ALA A 20 8.19 -11.58 8.78
C ALA A 20 8.21 -10.76 7.51
N THR A 21 7.15 -10.01 7.22
CA THR A 21 7.17 -9.00 6.14
C THR A 21 6.56 -7.69 6.61
N ALA A 22 7.04 -6.57 6.06
CA ALA A 22 6.45 -5.26 6.31
C ALA A 22 5.10 -5.14 5.60
N LYS A 23 4.13 -4.51 6.25
CA LYS A 23 2.80 -4.20 5.71
C LYS A 23 2.47 -2.73 5.97
N ILE A 24 2.05 -2.03 4.93
CA ILE A 24 1.50 -0.67 5.03
C ILE A 24 0.00 -0.77 4.76
N MET A 25 -0.82 -0.16 5.60
CA MET A 25 -2.27 -0.08 5.43
C MET A 25 -2.68 1.37 5.22
N LEU A 26 -3.38 1.62 4.11
CA LEU A 26 -3.93 2.91 3.73
C LEU A 26 -5.45 2.83 3.88
N SER A 27 -6.03 3.66 4.76
CA SER A 27 -7.48 3.72 4.92
C SER A 27 -7.97 5.15 5.22
N GLY A 28 -9.18 5.47 4.75
CA GLY A 28 -9.90 6.70 5.05
C GLY A 28 -10.34 7.51 3.81
N HIS A 29 -11.27 8.44 4.01
CA HIS A 29 -11.86 9.28 2.95
C HIS A 29 -10.84 10.11 2.15
N TRP A 30 -9.68 10.40 2.74
CA TRP A 30 -8.61 11.13 2.08
C TRP A 30 -8.03 10.38 0.86
N LEU A 31 -8.16 9.04 0.81
CA LEU A 31 -7.75 8.24 -0.35
C LEU A 31 -8.72 8.43 -1.51
N GLN A 32 -10.02 8.47 -1.25
CA GLN A 32 -11.04 8.76 -2.26
C GLN A 32 -10.85 10.16 -2.84
N ALA A 33 -10.58 11.15 -1.98
CA ALA A 33 -10.24 12.51 -2.41
C ALA A 33 -8.93 12.57 -3.23
N ALA A 34 -8.01 11.62 -3.02
CA ALA A 34 -6.79 11.45 -3.82
C ALA A 34 -6.99 10.59 -5.08
N GLY A 35 -8.22 10.20 -5.41
CA GLY A 35 -8.56 9.44 -6.62
C GLY A 35 -8.54 7.91 -6.47
N PHE A 36 -8.26 7.38 -5.28
CA PHE A 36 -8.31 5.94 -5.02
C PHE A 36 -9.74 5.52 -4.68
N GLN A 37 -10.49 5.14 -5.70
CA GLN A 37 -11.86 4.66 -5.54
C GLN A 37 -11.89 3.18 -5.12
N PRO A 38 -12.87 2.75 -4.30
CA PRO A 38 -13.05 1.33 -4.01
C PRO A 38 -13.17 0.50 -5.29
N GLY A 39 -12.46 -0.63 -5.33
CA GLY A 39 -12.43 -1.50 -6.51
C GLY A 39 -11.36 -1.13 -7.57
N THR A 40 -10.67 0.00 -7.42
CA THR A 40 -9.54 0.35 -8.30
C THR A 40 -8.25 -0.34 -7.87
N VAL A 41 -7.35 -0.53 -8.82
CA VAL A 41 -5.99 -1.00 -8.56
C VAL A 41 -5.09 0.22 -8.35
N ALA A 42 -4.12 0.10 -7.44
CA ALA A 42 -3.08 1.13 -7.28
C ALA A 42 -1.79 0.64 -7.95
N GLN A 43 -1.13 1.53 -8.69
CA GLN A 43 0.22 1.32 -9.16
C GLN A 43 1.20 1.78 -8.07
N VAL A 44 2.23 0.98 -7.83
CA VAL A 44 3.27 1.28 -6.85
C VAL A 44 4.63 1.21 -7.54
N GLU A 45 5.28 2.35 -7.62
CA GLU A 45 6.65 2.47 -8.13
C GLU A 45 7.63 2.66 -6.98
N VAL A 46 8.79 1.99 -7.09
CA VAL A 46 9.88 2.09 -6.12
C VAL A 46 11.04 2.83 -6.78
N GLN A 47 11.30 4.06 -6.34
CA GLN A 47 12.37 4.89 -6.89
C GLN A 47 13.25 5.44 -5.77
N ALA A 48 14.54 5.09 -5.78
CA ALA A 48 15.55 5.60 -4.83
C ALA A 48 15.10 5.58 -3.36
N GLY A 49 14.50 4.45 -2.92
CA GLY A 49 14.01 4.28 -1.54
C GLY A 49 12.67 4.96 -1.24
N ARG A 50 11.98 5.51 -2.25
CA ARG A 50 10.65 6.08 -2.12
C ARG A 50 9.61 5.16 -2.75
N LEU A 51 8.43 5.13 -2.15
CA LEU A 51 7.23 4.52 -2.73
C LEU A 51 6.36 5.61 -3.32
N ILE A 52 6.10 5.54 -4.62
CA ILE A 52 5.16 6.42 -5.32
C ILE A 52 3.92 5.59 -5.62
N ILE A 53 2.80 5.95 -5.01
CA ILE A 53 1.53 5.22 -5.13
C ILE A 53 0.58 6.09 -5.94
N THR A 54 0.12 5.57 -7.07
CA THR A 54 -0.81 6.26 -7.97
C THR A 54 -2.04 5.39 -8.20
N PRO A 55 -3.25 6.00 -8.36
CA PRO A 55 -4.41 5.23 -8.79
C PRO A 55 -4.15 4.74 -10.22
N ALA A 56 -4.24 3.44 -10.45
CA ALA A 56 -4.16 2.89 -11.79
C ALA A 56 -5.50 3.13 -12.47
N VAL A 57 -5.50 3.90 -13.55
CA VAL A 57 -6.67 4.05 -14.40
C VAL A 57 -6.84 2.72 -15.12
N VAL A 58 -7.90 1.99 -14.78
CA VAL A 58 -8.34 0.85 -15.61
C VAL A 58 -8.85 1.47 -16.91
N GLN A 59 -8.08 1.33 -17.99
CA GLN A 59 -8.54 1.66 -19.35
C GLN A 59 -9.61 0.67 -19.79
#